data_AF-A0A7W9XHH1-F1
#
_entry.id   AF-A0A7W9XHH1-F1
#
_cell.length_a   1.000
_cell.length_b   1.000
_cell.length_c   1.000
_cell.angle_alpha   90.00
_cell.angle_beta   90.00
_cell.angle_gamma   90.00
#
_symmetry.space_group_name_H-M   'P 1'
#
loop_
_entity.id
_entity.type
_entity.pdbx_description
1 polymer ?
#
loop_
_entity_poly.entity_id
_entity_poly.type
_entity_poly.pdbx_seq_one_letter_code
_entity_poly.pdbx_strand_id
1 'polypeptide(L)'
;MERQLSFFHYLKTYTFHITLYDLAFFGMLFIAFTFAFLLLFARKANQSANRFLAITVTIAGLWIGQTVAIDSKLFSYNSIWSLLQLQYSLTLGPLLYFYVQKVVYPKYNLKRQDLLHFVPLLLELSVYLLPTLQTVKAGAINYKSPVFQVLASGLHVLAFISVIVYLYRCGILIQNFYREIKFNGGDRYLYELRWLQNLLAGFGLIWLLWIPFTVADYCFYHHELSVQAYYPIYFLSMSALIYMAAKVFLRQEIEVKATAVLNLTPLLASDLKQKGIWLKRIVEENRYYQDPELNLSSLAEKAGISAHELSRILNQALKKTFNDFINAYRVRAAASKMHDPAFHHITLLGIAFESGFNSQSSFHRIFKQLTGKSPLEYKNHLEKVLPSYNMGGRNQLAPLILSHDTLPKWSDDKLNCNYMFENYFKTAWRNLKKNKVYSALNIVGLAIGIVSAALIFLWVEDELNSITISQNVITCIMLCKMKKVMRV
;
A
#
# COMPACT_ATOMS: atom_id res chain seq x y z
N MET A 1 25.52 39.51 39.86
CA MET A 1 25.78 38.10 39.49
C MET A 1 24.64 37.17 39.94
N GLU A 2 24.06 37.36 41.13
CA GLU A 2 22.94 36.53 41.63
C GLU A 2 21.61 36.68 40.88
N ARG A 3 21.28 37.86 40.33
CA ARG A 3 20.06 38.03 39.51
C ARG A 3 20.07 37.26 38.19
N GLN A 4 21.24 37.05 37.57
CA GLN A 4 21.35 36.26 36.34
C GLN A 4 21.30 34.74 36.60
N LEU A 5 21.76 34.27 37.78
CA LEU A 5 21.54 32.88 38.18
C LEU A 5 20.06 32.57 38.46
N SER A 6 19.28 33.52 38.97
CA SER A 6 17.84 33.31 39.22
C SER A 6 17.01 33.16 37.94
N PHE A 7 17.43 33.80 36.83
CA PHE A 7 16.74 33.69 35.54
C PHE A 7 17.03 32.33 34.87
N PHE A 8 18.24 31.81 35.01
CA PHE A 8 18.59 30.45 34.55
C PHE A 8 17.93 29.34 35.37
N HIS A 9 17.58 29.59 36.64
CA HIS A 9 16.83 28.62 37.45
C HIS A 9 15.32 28.60 37.14
N TYR A 10 14.79 29.63 36.45
CA TYR A 10 13.40 29.71 36.02
C TYR A 10 13.14 29.12 34.63
N LEU A 11 14.19 28.91 33.84
CA LEU A 11 14.18 28.01 32.70
C LEU A 11 14.32 26.57 33.23
N LYS A 12 13.25 26.06 33.85
CA LYS A 12 12.99 24.61 33.78
C LYS A 12 12.82 24.32 32.30
N THR A 13 13.92 23.96 31.65
CA THR A 13 13.90 23.35 30.34
C THR A 13 13.08 22.09 30.48
N TYR A 14 11.80 22.18 30.12
CA TYR A 14 10.96 21.03 29.95
C TYR A 14 11.44 20.33 28.67
N THR A 15 12.60 19.66 28.77
CA THR A 15 13.16 18.87 27.68
C THR A 15 12.18 17.76 27.36
N PHE A 16 11.58 17.85 26.19
CA PHE A 16 10.74 16.82 25.61
C PHE A 16 11.64 15.61 25.33
N HIS A 17 11.77 14.68 26.27
CA HIS A 17 12.60 13.49 26.10
C HIS A 17 11.87 12.51 25.17
N ILE A 18 12.08 12.64 23.86
CA ILE A 18 11.61 11.68 22.86
C ILE A 18 12.62 10.54 22.77
N THR A 19 12.21 9.35 23.16
CA THR A 19 13.01 8.13 23.02
C THR A 19 12.85 7.51 21.63
N LEU A 20 13.75 6.60 21.25
CA LEU A 20 13.61 5.82 20.01
C LEU A 20 12.29 5.02 19.97
N TYR A 21 11.81 4.57 21.13
CA TYR A 21 10.52 3.87 21.25
C TYR A 21 9.35 4.81 20.96
N ASP A 22 9.37 6.04 21.44
CA ASP A 22 8.32 7.03 21.17
C ASP A 22 8.19 7.28 19.66
N LEU A 23 9.33 7.44 18.96
CA LEU A 23 9.35 7.60 17.51
C LEU A 23 8.74 6.37 16.78
N ALA A 24 9.08 5.17 17.24
CA ALA A 24 8.52 3.93 16.69
C ALA A 24 7.00 3.84 16.91
N PHE A 25 6.51 4.24 18.09
CA PHE A 25 5.08 4.31 18.37
C PHE A 25 4.36 5.37 17.54
N PHE A 26 4.94 6.56 17.32
CA PHE A 26 4.35 7.56 16.43
C PHE A 26 4.20 7.03 15.00
N GLY A 27 5.21 6.34 14.47
CA GLY A 27 5.12 5.67 13.17
C GLY A 27 4.02 4.61 13.15
N MET A 28 3.92 3.81 14.20
CA MET A 28 2.90 2.78 14.34
C MET A 28 1.48 3.37 14.41
N LEU A 29 1.27 4.45 15.15
CA LEU A 29 0.00 5.17 15.24
C LEU A 29 -0.39 5.73 13.88
N PHE A 30 0.55 6.34 13.15
CA PHE A 30 0.31 6.83 11.80
C PHE A 30 -0.15 5.71 10.85
N ILE A 31 0.56 4.58 10.84
CA ILE A 31 0.20 3.41 10.02
C ILE A 31 -1.17 2.87 10.42
N ALA A 32 -1.44 2.76 11.72
CA ALA A 32 -2.70 2.27 12.25
C ALA A 32 -3.89 3.12 11.83
N PHE A 33 -3.82 4.43 12.03
CA PHE A 33 -4.88 5.34 11.63
C PHE A 33 -5.05 5.39 10.12
N THR A 34 -3.97 5.23 9.36
CA THR A 34 -4.03 5.11 7.89
C THR A 34 -4.84 3.87 7.48
N PHE A 35 -4.53 2.69 8.03
CA PHE A 35 -5.29 1.48 7.72
C PHE A 35 -6.73 1.53 8.23
N ALA A 36 -6.97 2.08 9.43
CA ALA A 36 -8.33 2.27 9.94
C ALA A 36 -9.15 3.17 9.01
N PHE A 37 -8.57 4.29 8.56
CA PHE A 37 -9.20 5.18 7.58
C PHE A 37 -9.47 4.46 6.25
N LEU A 38 -8.48 3.76 5.70
CA LEU A 38 -8.65 2.98 4.47
C LEU A 38 -9.79 1.96 4.57
N LEU A 39 -9.92 1.27 5.70
CA LEU A 39 -11.00 0.31 5.96
C LEU A 39 -12.38 0.97 6.06
N LEU A 40 -12.50 2.17 6.65
CA LEU A 40 -13.77 2.91 6.73
C LEU A 40 -14.28 3.34 5.34
N PHE A 41 -13.36 3.78 4.47
CA PHE A 41 -13.67 4.31 3.14
C PHE A 41 -13.58 3.27 2.01
N ALA A 42 -13.20 2.03 2.32
CA ALA A 42 -13.27 0.92 1.38
C ALA A 42 -14.72 0.71 0.93
N ARG A 43 -15.07 1.22 -0.27
CA ARG A 43 -16.43 1.19 -0.85
C ARG A 43 -16.87 -0.20 -1.35
N LYS A 44 -16.42 -1.29 -0.73
CA LYS A 44 -16.45 -2.62 -1.34
C LYS A 44 -16.85 -3.73 -0.35
N ALA A 45 -16.94 -4.96 -0.84
CA ALA A 45 -17.53 -6.11 -0.16
C ALA A 45 -17.23 -6.16 1.35
N ASN A 46 -18.26 -6.39 2.16
CA ASN A 46 -18.22 -6.45 3.63
C ASN A 46 -17.82 -5.13 4.35
N GLN A 47 -18.23 -3.96 3.83
CA GLN A 47 -18.02 -2.66 4.49
C GLN A 47 -18.42 -2.64 5.97
N SER A 48 -19.49 -3.35 6.35
CA SER A 48 -19.90 -3.43 7.77
C SER A 48 -18.87 -4.14 8.66
N ALA A 49 -18.22 -5.20 8.17
CA ALA A 49 -17.12 -5.87 8.88
C ALA A 49 -15.92 -4.92 8.99
N ASN A 50 -15.54 -4.26 7.89
CA ASN A 50 -14.40 -3.34 7.87
C ASN A 50 -14.52 -2.22 8.90
N ARG A 51 -15.73 -1.72 9.13
CA ARG A 51 -15.98 -0.71 10.16
C ARG A 51 -15.64 -1.22 11.56
N PHE A 52 -15.99 -2.46 11.89
CA PHE A 52 -15.63 -3.04 13.18
C PHE A 52 -14.11 -3.13 13.36
N LEU A 53 -13.39 -3.66 12.37
CA LEU A 53 -11.92 -3.75 12.45
C LEU A 53 -11.26 -2.36 12.48
N ALA A 54 -11.77 -1.40 11.73
CA ALA A 54 -11.29 -0.02 11.77
C ALA A 54 -11.47 0.59 13.17
N ILE A 55 -12.64 0.42 13.78
CA ILE A 55 -12.91 0.90 15.15
C ILE A 55 -11.97 0.20 16.15
N THR A 56 -11.74 -1.11 16.03
CA THR A 56 -10.77 -1.83 16.88
C THR A 56 -9.36 -1.24 16.77
N VAL A 57 -8.86 -1.02 15.55
CA VAL A 57 -7.52 -0.45 15.32
C VAL A 57 -7.43 0.99 15.83
N THR A 58 -8.49 1.80 15.63
CA THR A 58 -8.55 3.17 16.14
C THR A 58 -8.53 3.20 17.67
N ILE A 59 -9.32 2.37 18.34
CA ILE A 59 -9.37 2.31 19.81
C ILE A 59 -8.01 1.86 20.36
N ALA A 60 -7.41 0.80 19.80
CA ALA A 60 -6.08 0.35 20.20
C ALA A 60 -5.00 1.44 19.97
N GLY A 61 -5.07 2.14 18.84
CA GLY A 61 -4.19 3.27 18.53
C GLY A 61 -4.36 4.44 19.51
N LEU A 62 -5.60 4.82 19.83
CA LEU A 62 -5.86 5.88 20.82
C LEU A 62 -5.32 5.51 22.21
N TRP A 63 -5.46 4.25 22.62
CA TRP A 63 -4.90 3.76 23.87
C TRP A 63 -3.37 3.88 23.89
N ILE A 64 -2.68 3.42 22.84
CA ILE A 64 -1.21 3.52 22.75
C ILE A 64 -0.75 4.98 22.67
N GLY A 65 -1.45 5.83 21.92
CA GLY A 65 -1.16 7.26 21.85
C GLY A 65 -1.26 7.93 23.21
N GLN A 66 -2.25 7.53 24.02
CA GLN A 66 -2.35 7.99 25.39
C GLN A 66 -1.16 7.50 26.24
N THR A 67 -0.79 6.22 26.15
CA THR A 67 0.34 5.64 26.88
C THR A 67 1.66 6.36 26.59
N VAL A 68 1.95 6.64 25.31
CA VAL A 68 3.15 7.39 24.89
C VAL A 68 3.10 8.82 25.42
N ALA A 69 1.95 9.50 25.30
CA ALA A 69 1.81 10.85 25.81
C ALA A 69 2.04 10.93 27.33
N ILE A 70 1.68 9.89 28.10
CA ILE A 70 1.90 9.82 29.56
C ILE A 70 3.40 9.73 29.83
N ASP A 71 4.11 8.86 29.12
CA ASP A 71 5.56 8.66 29.29
C ASP A 71 6.36 9.93 28.92
N SER A 72 6.01 10.57 27.80
CA SER A 72 6.64 11.82 27.35
C SER A 72 6.28 13.05 28.22
N LYS A 73 5.54 12.85 29.33
CA LYS A 73 5.06 13.91 30.25
C LYS A 73 4.25 15.01 29.55
N LEU A 74 3.66 14.73 28.39
CA LEU A 74 2.85 15.70 27.63
C LEU A 74 1.68 16.24 28.48
N PHE A 75 1.16 15.41 29.40
CA PHE A 75 0.09 15.75 30.33
C PHE A 75 0.45 16.83 31.36
N SER A 76 1.75 17.10 31.57
CA SER A 76 2.20 18.18 32.47
C SER A 76 1.99 19.58 31.89
N TYR A 77 1.77 19.69 30.57
CA TYR A 77 1.58 20.96 29.88
C TYR A 77 0.12 21.44 29.86
N ASN A 78 -0.86 20.52 29.85
CA ASN A 78 -2.27 20.89 29.84
C ASN A 78 -3.12 19.83 30.55
N SER A 79 -3.86 20.26 31.59
CA SER A 79 -4.71 19.40 32.41
C SER A 79 -5.89 18.79 31.65
N ILE A 80 -6.23 19.27 30.46
CA ILE A 80 -7.30 18.66 29.64
C ILE A 80 -6.96 17.24 29.20
N TRP A 81 -5.67 16.92 29.07
CA TRP A 81 -5.24 15.59 28.69
C TRP A 81 -5.50 14.58 29.81
N SER A 82 -5.32 14.96 31.08
CA SER A 82 -5.55 14.06 32.23
C SER A 82 -7.03 13.73 32.47
N LEU A 83 -7.94 14.34 31.70
CA LEU A 83 -9.38 14.05 31.66
C LEU A 83 -9.75 12.97 30.63
N LEU A 84 -8.90 12.71 29.63
CA LEU A 84 -9.17 11.78 28.52
C LEU A 84 -8.45 10.46 28.75
N GLN A 85 -9.03 9.58 29.57
CA GLN A 85 -8.57 8.21 29.72
C GLN A 85 -9.17 7.31 28.63
N LEU A 86 -8.39 7.09 27.57
CA LEU A 86 -8.72 6.37 26.35
C LEU A 86 -8.31 4.87 26.41
N GLN A 87 -8.36 4.27 27.60
CA GLN A 87 -8.11 2.86 27.81
C GLN A 87 -9.45 2.11 27.74
N TYR A 88 -9.82 1.62 26.54
CA TYR A 88 -11.09 0.92 26.28
C TYR A 88 -10.87 -0.56 25.98
N SER A 89 -10.12 -1.21 26.85
CA SER A 89 -9.64 -2.57 26.66
C SER A 89 -10.77 -3.60 26.59
N LEU A 90 -11.89 -3.38 27.30
CA LEU A 90 -13.05 -4.30 27.32
C LEU A 90 -13.82 -4.34 26.00
N THR A 91 -13.65 -3.36 25.12
CA THR A 91 -14.32 -3.31 23.82
C THR A 91 -13.63 -4.13 22.73
N LEU A 92 -12.33 -4.40 22.88
CA LEU A 92 -11.53 -5.05 21.83
C LEU A 92 -12.06 -6.44 21.49
N GLY A 93 -12.41 -7.24 22.50
CA GLY A 93 -13.00 -8.57 22.33
C GLY A 93 -14.31 -8.56 21.54
N PRO A 94 -15.37 -7.86 22.01
CA PRO A 94 -16.62 -7.71 21.28
C PRO A 94 -16.46 -7.20 19.86
N LEU A 95 -15.62 -6.18 19.62
CA LEU A 95 -15.42 -5.62 18.28
C LEU A 95 -14.78 -6.62 17.32
N LEU A 96 -13.76 -7.36 17.76
CA LEU A 96 -13.16 -8.44 16.97
C LEU A 96 -14.17 -9.56 16.70
N TYR A 97 -15.02 -9.89 17.67
CA TYR A 97 -16.09 -10.88 17.48
C TYR A 97 -17.09 -10.46 16.40
N PHE A 98 -17.62 -9.24 16.47
CA PHE A 98 -18.56 -8.74 15.45
C PHE A 98 -17.92 -8.58 14.08
N TYR A 99 -16.62 -8.25 14.03
CA TYR A 99 -15.85 -8.31 12.79
C TYR A 99 -15.87 -9.73 12.20
N VAL A 100 -15.47 -10.75 12.97
CA VAL A 100 -15.46 -12.15 12.50
C VAL A 100 -16.86 -12.62 12.13
N GLN A 101 -17.88 -12.27 12.92
CA GLN A 101 -19.27 -12.62 12.66
C GLN A 101 -19.78 -12.05 11.33
N LYS A 102 -19.44 -10.79 11.03
CA LYS A 102 -19.79 -10.17 9.75
C LYS A 102 -19.00 -10.71 8.57
N VAL A 103 -17.76 -11.19 8.79
CA VAL A 103 -16.97 -11.88 7.75
C VAL A 103 -17.58 -13.25 7.44
N VAL A 104 -17.94 -14.02 8.46
CA VAL A 104 -18.48 -15.39 8.33
C VAL A 104 -19.93 -15.36 7.84
N TYR A 105 -20.75 -14.45 8.37
CA TYR A 105 -22.17 -14.29 8.01
C TYR A 105 -22.47 -12.86 7.54
N PRO A 106 -22.16 -12.48 6.28
CA PRO A 106 -22.35 -11.12 5.78
C PRO A 106 -23.79 -10.58 5.88
N LYS A 107 -24.78 -11.48 5.82
CA LYS A 107 -26.22 -11.16 5.92
C LYS A 107 -26.70 -10.93 7.36
N TYR A 108 -25.88 -11.21 8.36
CA TYR A 108 -26.25 -11.01 9.76
C TYR A 108 -26.49 -9.52 10.03
N ASN A 109 -27.60 -9.14 10.65
CA ASN A 109 -27.87 -7.76 11.07
C ASN A 109 -27.78 -7.66 12.59
N LEU A 110 -27.15 -6.60 13.09
CA LEU A 110 -26.99 -6.37 14.53
C LEU A 110 -28.37 -6.17 15.18
N LYS A 111 -28.63 -6.94 16.23
CA LYS A 111 -29.85 -6.84 17.05
C LYS A 111 -29.60 -5.93 18.25
N ARG A 112 -30.66 -5.42 18.87
CA ARG A 112 -30.53 -4.63 20.11
C ARG A 112 -29.87 -5.42 21.25
N GLN A 113 -30.09 -6.74 21.29
CA GLN A 113 -29.44 -7.63 22.26
C GLN A 113 -27.92 -7.70 22.06
N ASP A 114 -27.44 -7.50 20.82
CA ASP A 114 -26.01 -7.51 20.53
C ASP A 114 -25.28 -6.31 21.16
N LEU A 115 -26.01 -5.23 21.45
CA LEU A 115 -25.47 -4.07 22.17
C LEU A 115 -25.11 -4.40 23.63
N LEU A 116 -25.67 -5.46 24.21
CA LEU A 116 -25.36 -5.89 25.57
C LEU A 116 -23.89 -6.32 25.72
N HIS A 117 -23.25 -6.77 24.63
CA HIS A 117 -21.83 -7.10 24.61
C HIS A 117 -20.92 -5.90 24.91
N PHE A 118 -21.44 -4.66 24.79
CA PHE A 118 -20.74 -3.43 25.09
C PHE A 118 -21.09 -2.86 26.48
N VAL A 119 -21.93 -3.52 27.29
CA VAL A 119 -22.20 -3.09 28.67
C VAL A 119 -20.91 -2.99 29.52
N PRO A 120 -19.93 -3.92 29.42
CA PRO A 120 -18.66 -3.78 30.13
C PRO A 120 -17.88 -2.50 29.80
N LEU A 121 -18.07 -1.91 28.60
CA LEU A 121 -17.47 -0.61 28.27
C LEU A 121 -18.03 0.51 29.13
N LEU A 122 -19.33 0.49 29.43
CA LEU A 122 -19.95 1.51 30.29
C LEU A 122 -19.40 1.43 31.71
N LEU A 123 -19.09 0.21 32.18
CA LEU A 123 -18.42 -0.01 33.45
C LEU A 123 -17.00 0.59 33.42
N GLU A 124 -16.20 0.27 32.40
CA GLU A 124 -14.84 0.81 32.21
C GLU A 124 -14.86 2.36 32.20
N LEU A 125 -15.77 2.94 31.41
CA LEU A 125 -15.97 4.39 31.33
C LEU A 125 -16.35 4.99 32.69
N SER A 126 -17.25 4.36 33.44
CA SER A 126 -17.69 4.87 34.75
C SER A 126 -16.53 4.93 35.76
N VAL A 127 -15.69 3.89 35.80
CA VAL A 127 -14.55 3.81 36.72
C VAL A 127 -13.49 4.86 36.41
N TYR A 128 -13.25 5.16 35.12
CA TYR A 128 -12.29 6.21 34.74
C TYR A 128 -12.88 7.63 34.79
N LEU A 129 -14.20 7.79 34.61
CA LEU A 129 -14.87 9.11 34.63
C LEU A 129 -15.10 9.65 36.06
N LEU A 130 -15.34 8.79 37.06
CA LEU A 130 -15.63 9.26 38.42
C LEU A 130 -14.43 9.98 39.08
N PRO A 131 -13.19 9.47 39.03
CA PRO A 131 -12.02 10.16 39.58
C PRO A 131 -11.64 11.42 38.82
N THR A 132 -11.82 11.46 37.49
CA THR A 132 -11.55 12.66 36.67
C THR A 132 -12.46 13.81 37.08
N LEU A 133 -13.76 13.55 37.25
CA LEU A 133 -14.73 14.55 37.71
C LEU A 133 -14.46 15.04 39.14
N GLN A 134 -14.04 14.15 40.03
CA GLN A 134 -13.64 14.53 41.40
C GLN A 134 -12.37 15.39 41.39
N THR A 135 -11.40 15.06 40.54
CA THR A 135 -10.15 15.81 40.40
C THR A 135 -10.40 17.24 39.92
N VAL A 136 -11.29 17.43 38.94
CA VAL A 136 -11.68 18.77 38.47
C VAL A 136 -12.43 19.57 39.53
N LYS A 137 -13.30 18.93 40.32
CA LYS A 137 -14.10 19.61 41.35
C LYS A 137 -13.32 19.95 42.63
N ALA A 138 -12.39 19.08 43.04
CA ALA A 138 -11.71 19.19 44.33
C ALA A 138 -10.24 19.63 44.24
N GLY A 139 -9.68 19.75 43.03
CA GLY A 139 -8.28 20.17 42.82
C GLY A 139 -7.22 19.17 43.31
N ALA A 140 -7.62 18.00 43.82
CA ALA A 140 -6.75 16.96 44.35
C ALA A 140 -6.90 15.66 43.56
N ILE A 141 -5.76 15.01 43.29
CA ILE A 141 -5.63 13.85 42.39
C ILE A 141 -6.03 12.56 43.12
N ASN A 142 -7.08 11.88 42.65
CA ASN A 142 -7.52 10.59 43.24
C ASN A 142 -7.02 9.33 42.49
N TYR A 143 -6.21 9.46 41.43
CA TYR A 143 -5.65 8.30 40.69
C TYR A 143 -4.66 7.45 41.51
N LYS A 144 -4.17 7.98 42.64
CA LYS A 144 -3.34 7.24 43.60
C LYS A 144 -4.15 6.64 44.75
N SER A 145 -5.47 6.79 44.75
CA SER A 145 -6.31 6.17 45.77
C SER A 145 -6.21 4.64 45.66
N PRO A 146 -6.00 3.91 46.77
CA PRO A 146 -6.01 2.45 46.77
C PRO A 146 -7.28 1.87 46.13
N VAL A 147 -8.41 2.55 46.28
CA VAL A 147 -9.70 2.14 45.68
C VAL A 147 -9.64 2.19 44.16
N PHE A 148 -9.07 3.25 43.58
CA PHE A 148 -8.94 3.37 42.12
C PHE A 148 -7.98 2.33 41.56
N GLN A 149 -6.86 2.06 42.24
CA GLN A 149 -5.89 1.04 41.83
C GLN A 149 -6.54 -0.35 41.79
N VAL A 150 -7.29 -0.73 42.84
CA VAL A 150 -8.00 -2.01 42.88
C VAL A 150 -9.04 -2.11 41.76
N LEU A 151 -9.82 -1.06 41.51
CA LEU A 151 -10.81 -1.05 40.43
C LEU A 151 -10.15 -1.12 39.04
N ALA A 152 -9.08 -0.36 38.81
CA ALA A 152 -8.35 -0.38 37.54
C ALA A 152 -7.72 -1.74 37.25
N SER A 153 -7.07 -2.36 38.24
CA SER A 153 -6.51 -3.71 38.10
C SER A 153 -7.62 -4.75 37.86
N GLY A 154 -8.77 -4.61 38.52
CA GLY A 154 -9.95 -5.44 38.25
C GLY A 154 -10.46 -5.32 36.81
N LEU A 155 -10.45 -4.12 36.23
CA LEU A 155 -10.81 -3.89 34.83
C LEU A 155 -9.82 -4.56 33.86
N HIS A 156 -8.51 -4.56 34.15
CA HIS A 156 -7.53 -5.27 33.33
C HIS A 156 -7.77 -6.78 33.33
N VAL A 157 -8.07 -7.37 34.49
CA VAL A 157 -8.43 -8.79 34.59
C VAL A 157 -9.70 -9.09 33.79
N LEU A 158 -10.73 -8.25 33.91
CA LEU A 158 -11.95 -8.38 33.11
C LEU A 158 -11.66 -8.23 31.60
N ALA A 159 -10.73 -7.38 31.20
CA ALA A 159 -10.32 -7.21 29.82
C ALA A 159 -9.63 -8.47 29.27
N PHE A 160 -8.72 -9.08 30.04
CA PHE A 160 -8.11 -10.38 29.67
C PHE A 160 -9.18 -11.46 29.49
N ILE A 161 -10.11 -11.58 30.44
CA ILE A 161 -11.22 -12.54 30.37
C ILE A 161 -12.07 -12.27 29.13
N SER A 162 -12.46 -11.01 28.91
CA SER A 162 -13.26 -10.60 27.75
C SER A 162 -12.59 -11.01 26.44
N VAL A 163 -11.34 -10.59 26.21
CA VAL A 163 -10.62 -10.89 24.97
C VAL A 163 -10.49 -12.40 24.75
N ILE A 164 -10.10 -13.17 25.76
CA ILE A 164 -9.97 -14.64 25.65
C ILE A 164 -11.30 -15.29 25.30
N VAL A 165 -12.39 -14.91 25.99
CA VAL A 165 -13.74 -15.45 25.74
C VAL A 165 -14.20 -15.14 24.31
N TYR A 166 -14.04 -13.90 23.84
CA TYR A 166 -14.45 -13.54 22.49
C TYR A 166 -13.58 -14.17 21.40
N LEU A 167 -12.27 -14.33 21.61
CA LEU A 167 -11.40 -15.05 20.69
C LEU A 167 -11.79 -16.52 20.59
N TYR A 168 -12.12 -17.16 21.72
CA TYR A 168 -12.65 -18.53 21.74
C TYR A 168 -13.98 -18.62 20.97
N ARG A 169 -14.91 -17.67 21.18
CA ARG A 169 -16.17 -17.59 20.43
C ARG A 169 -15.94 -17.38 18.93
N CYS A 170 -14.94 -16.60 18.52
CA CYS A 170 -14.55 -16.46 17.12
C CYS A 170 -14.11 -17.80 16.52
N GLY A 171 -13.30 -18.56 17.27
CA GLY A 171 -12.86 -19.89 16.87
C GLY A 171 -14.02 -20.86 16.64
N ILE A 172 -14.98 -20.92 17.58
CA ILE A 172 -16.20 -21.72 17.43
C ILE A 172 -17.00 -21.27 16.20
N LEU A 173 -17.15 -19.96 16.00
CA LEU A 173 -17.94 -19.42 14.90
C LEU A 173 -17.38 -19.84 13.53
N ILE A 174 -16.06 -19.76 13.38
CA ILE A 174 -15.35 -20.19 12.17
C ILE A 174 -15.46 -21.72 11.99
N GLN A 175 -15.36 -22.50 13.06
CA GLN A 175 -15.52 -23.96 12.99
C GLN A 175 -16.93 -24.38 12.60
N ASN A 176 -17.96 -23.72 13.14
CA ASN A 176 -19.36 -23.99 12.79
C ASN A 176 -19.62 -23.67 11.31
N PHE A 177 -19.08 -22.55 10.81
CA PHE A 177 -19.13 -22.22 9.40
C PHE A 177 -18.52 -23.31 8.52
N TYR A 178 -17.38 -23.87 8.92
CA TYR A 178 -16.76 -24.99 8.21
C TYR A 178 -17.60 -26.29 8.25
N ARG A 179 -18.40 -26.50 9.31
CA ARG A 179 -19.29 -27.67 9.42
C ARG A 179 -20.56 -27.53 8.58
N GLU A 180 -21.08 -26.32 8.40
CA GLU A 180 -22.31 -26.06 7.65
C GLU A 180 -22.14 -26.17 6.12
N ILE A 181 -20.92 -25.96 5.61
CA ILE A 181 -20.63 -26.09 4.18
C ILE A 181 -20.53 -27.58 3.80
N LYS A 182 -21.55 -28.11 3.11
CA LYS A 182 -21.49 -29.44 2.49
C LYS A 182 -20.44 -29.44 1.37
N PHE A 183 -19.45 -30.31 1.51
CA PHE A 183 -18.29 -30.42 0.62
C PHE A 183 -18.71 -30.91 -0.78
N ASN A 184 -18.96 -29.99 -1.71
CA ASN A 184 -19.06 -30.30 -3.14
C ASN A 184 -17.72 -29.93 -3.79
N GLY A 185 -16.98 -30.94 -4.25
CA GLY A 185 -15.56 -30.86 -4.63
C GLY A 185 -15.21 -29.71 -5.59
N GLY A 186 -14.70 -28.61 -5.03
CA GLY A 186 -14.20 -27.47 -5.80
C GLY A 186 -13.99 -26.16 -5.03
N ASP A 187 -14.41 -26.07 -3.75
CA ASP A 187 -14.53 -24.77 -3.08
C ASP A 187 -13.23 -24.22 -2.48
N ARG A 188 -12.62 -23.28 -3.21
CA ARG A 188 -11.51 -22.41 -2.75
C ARG A 188 -11.79 -21.69 -1.43
N TYR A 189 -13.06 -21.52 -1.04
CA TYR A 189 -13.49 -20.86 0.20
C TYR A 189 -12.96 -21.50 1.48
N LEU A 190 -12.61 -22.79 1.48
CA LEU A 190 -12.24 -23.49 2.71
C LEU A 190 -10.85 -23.09 3.25
N TYR A 191 -9.93 -22.70 2.36
CA TYR A 191 -8.61 -22.20 2.76
C TYR A 191 -8.62 -20.69 3.10
N GLU A 192 -9.75 -20.02 2.87
CA GLU A 192 -9.86 -18.57 2.95
C GLU A 192 -9.99 -18.00 4.36
N LEU A 193 -10.37 -18.77 5.39
CA LEU A 193 -10.49 -18.24 6.76
C LEU A 193 -9.41 -18.76 7.72
N ARG A 194 -8.56 -19.71 7.29
CA ARG A 194 -7.43 -20.20 8.10
C ARG A 194 -6.46 -19.10 8.48
N TRP A 195 -6.19 -18.15 7.58
CA TRP A 195 -5.32 -17.03 7.90
C TRP A 195 -5.91 -16.14 9.01
N LEU A 196 -7.24 -16.00 9.06
CA LEU A 196 -7.93 -15.23 10.08
C LEU A 196 -7.86 -15.96 11.41
N GLN A 197 -8.10 -17.27 11.41
CA GLN A 197 -7.96 -18.11 12.61
C GLN A 197 -6.53 -18.06 13.18
N ASN A 198 -5.50 -18.18 12.34
CA ASN A 198 -4.10 -18.10 12.76
C ASN A 198 -3.76 -16.72 13.35
N LEU A 199 -4.30 -15.64 12.80
CA LEU A 199 -4.10 -14.30 13.35
C LEU A 199 -4.80 -14.09 14.67
N LEU A 200 -6.04 -14.57 14.81
CA LEU A 200 -6.77 -14.49 16.08
C LEU A 200 -6.08 -15.34 17.17
N ALA A 201 -5.54 -16.51 16.81
CA ALA A 201 -4.76 -17.33 17.72
C ALA A 201 -3.45 -16.65 18.14
N GLY A 202 -2.72 -16.05 17.21
CA GLY A 202 -1.51 -15.28 17.51
C GLY A 202 -1.80 -14.07 18.40
N PHE A 203 -2.88 -13.34 18.14
CA PHE A 203 -3.33 -12.24 18.99
C PHE A 203 -3.70 -12.73 20.40
N GLY A 204 -4.39 -13.86 20.50
CA GLY A 204 -4.69 -14.50 21.79
C GLY A 204 -3.44 -14.90 22.56
N LEU A 205 -2.42 -15.42 21.87
CA LEU A 205 -1.13 -15.76 22.48
C LEU A 205 -0.42 -14.53 23.05
N ILE A 206 -0.44 -13.40 22.33
CA ILE A 206 0.11 -12.13 22.84
C ILE A 206 -0.60 -11.69 24.12
N TRP A 207 -1.94 -11.79 24.16
CA TRP A 207 -2.71 -11.47 25.37
C TRP A 207 -2.43 -12.44 26.53
N LEU A 208 -2.22 -13.73 26.25
CA LEU A 208 -1.83 -14.71 27.26
C LEU A 208 -0.42 -14.43 27.82
N LEU A 209 0.53 -14.04 26.97
CA LEU A 209 1.88 -13.66 27.41
C LEU A 209 1.90 -12.38 28.27
N TRP A 210 0.88 -11.54 28.14
CA TRP A 210 0.75 -10.33 28.94
C TRP A 210 0.37 -10.63 30.40
N ILE A 211 -0.44 -11.68 30.64
CA ILE A 211 -0.87 -12.07 31.99
C ILE A 211 0.31 -12.27 32.96
N PRO A 212 1.30 -13.15 32.70
CA PRO A 212 2.41 -13.36 33.63
C PRO A 212 3.24 -12.09 33.83
N PHE A 213 3.33 -11.22 32.82
CA PHE A 213 4.00 -9.93 32.96
C PHE A 213 3.27 -9.00 33.93
N THR A 214 1.94 -8.90 33.83
CA THR A 214 1.12 -8.13 34.79
C THR A 214 1.12 -8.72 36.19
N VAL A 215 1.12 -10.06 36.31
CA VAL A 215 1.21 -10.73 37.61
C VAL A 215 2.57 -10.49 38.25
N ALA A 216 3.66 -10.52 37.46
CA ALA A 216 4.99 -10.23 37.97
C ALA A 216 5.12 -8.78 38.46
N ASP A 217 4.58 -7.80 37.72
CA ASP A 217 4.50 -6.41 38.17
C ASP A 217 3.72 -6.28 39.49
N TYR A 218 2.55 -6.91 39.60
CA TYR A 218 1.74 -6.88 40.83
C TYR A 218 2.45 -7.53 42.03
N CYS A 219 3.01 -8.73 41.86
CA CYS A 219 3.56 -9.52 42.95
C CYS A 219 4.96 -9.08 43.40
N PHE A 220 5.83 -8.68 42.48
CA PHE A 220 7.24 -8.40 42.78
C PHE A 220 7.59 -6.91 42.78
N TYR A 221 6.87 -6.10 41.99
CA TYR A 221 7.17 -4.68 41.81
C TYR A 221 6.10 -3.76 42.38
N HIS A 222 5.02 -4.30 42.97
CA HIS A 222 3.94 -3.54 43.60
C HIS A 222 3.38 -2.40 42.71
N HIS A 223 3.26 -2.63 41.39
CA HIS A 223 2.85 -1.64 40.39
C HIS A 223 3.79 -0.43 40.21
N GLU A 224 5.06 -0.56 40.60
CA GLU A 224 6.08 0.47 40.39
C GLU A 224 6.88 0.27 39.09
N LEU A 225 6.58 -0.76 38.30
CA LEU A 225 7.27 -1.00 37.04
C LEU A 225 6.98 0.12 36.04
N SER A 226 8.03 0.60 35.36
CA SER A 226 7.88 1.68 34.40
C SER A 226 7.02 1.27 33.20
N VAL A 227 6.28 2.23 32.64
CA VAL A 227 5.45 2.01 31.44
C VAL A 227 6.27 1.46 30.27
N GLN A 228 7.54 1.86 30.19
CA GLN A 228 8.52 1.41 29.20
C GLN A 228 8.71 -0.12 29.20
N ALA A 229 8.55 -0.78 30.35
CA ALA A 229 8.64 -2.23 30.45
C ALA A 229 7.52 -2.95 29.68
N TYR A 230 6.37 -2.30 29.50
CA TYR A 230 5.22 -2.83 28.74
C TYR A 230 5.29 -2.53 27.23
N TYR A 231 6.24 -1.70 26.78
CA TYR A 231 6.36 -1.29 25.38
C TYR A 231 6.46 -2.45 24.39
N PRO A 232 7.25 -3.52 24.64
CA PRO A 232 7.32 -4.64 23.71
C PRO A 232 5.95 -5.31 23.48
N ILE A 233 5.14 -5.46 24.52
CA ILE A 233 3.81 -6.08 24.43
C ILE A 233 2.83 -5.16 23.69
N TYR A 234 2.84 -3.85 23.98
CA TYR A 234 2.05 -2.87 23.22
C TYR A 234 2.44 -2.85 21.74
N PHE A 235 3.74 -2.90 21.45
CA PHE A 235 4.25 -2.92 20.09
C PHE A 235 3.81 -4.19 19.33
N LEU A 236 3.92 -5.37 19.96
CA LEU A 236 3.51 -6.64 19.36
C LEU A 236 2.00 -6.70 19.12
N SER A 237 1.19 -6.32 20.11
CA SER A 237 -0.28 -6.34 20.00
C SER A 237 -0.77 -5.41 18.90
N MET A 238 -0.19 -4.22 18.79
CA MET A 238 -0.55 -3.25 17.76
C MET A 238 -0.06 -3.66 16.38
N SER A 239 1.16 -4.21 16.28
CA SER A 239 1.68 -4.79 15.02
C SER A 239 0.77 -5.89 14.50
N ALA A 240 0.24 -6.75 15.37
CA ALA A 240 -0.71 -7.80 15.00
C ALA A 240 -2.02 -7.22 14.44
N LEU A 241 -2.57 -6.17 15.06
CA LEU A 241 -3.78 -5.49 14.58
C LEU A 241 -3.55 -4.77 13.25
N ILE A 242 -2.42 -4.07 13.09
CA ILE A 242 -2.03 -3.42 11.83
C ILE A 242 -1.86 -4.46 10.73
N TYR A 243 -1.16 -5.57 11.00
CA TYR A 243 -1.00 -6.65 10.03
C TYR A 243 -2.34 -7.24 9.61
N MET A 244 -3.25 -7.44 10.55
CA MET A 244 -4.61 -7.90 10.28
C MET A 244 -5.36 -6.91 9.38
N ALA A 245 -5.34 -5.62 9.70
CA ALA A 245 -5.98 -4.57 8.90
C ALA A 245 -5.40 -4.46 7.49
N ALA A 246 -4.08 -4.51 7.36
CA ALA A 246 -3.37 -4.49 6.09
C ALA A 246 -3.75 -5.72 5.23
N LYS A 247 -3.75 -6.91 5.82
CA LYS A 247 -4.11 -8.15 5.12
C LYS A 247 -5.55 -8.15 4.63
N VAL A 248 -6.49 -7.65 5.43
CA VAL A 248 -7.90 -7.49 5.04
C VAL A 248 -8.02 -6.53 3.86
N PHE A 249 -7.38 -5.36 3.94
CA PHE A 249 -7.42 -4.36 2.90
C PHE A 249 -6.83 -4.87 1.57
N LEU A 250 -5.65 -5.47 1.61
CA LEU A 250 -4.97 -6.02 0.42
C LEU A 250 -5.80 -7.14 -0.24
N ARG A 251 -6.43 -7.99 0.57
CA ARG A 251 -7.25 -9.08 0.07
C ARG A 251 -8.51 -8.59 -0.66
N GLN A 252 -9.15 -7.55 -0.13
CA GLN A 252 -10.30 -6.91 -0.78
C GLN A 252 -9.93 -6.30 -2.13
N GLU A 253 -8.72 -5.74 -2.28
CA GLU A 253 -8.28 -5.24 -3.58
C GLU A 253 -8.14 -6.36 -4.63
N ILE A 254 -7.63 -7.52 -4.21
CA ILE A 254 -7.47 -8.70 -5.08
C ILE A 254 -8.84 -9.23 -5.50
N GLU A 255 -9.77 -9.42 -4.54
CA GLU A 255 -11.12 -9.92 -4.81
C GLU A 255 -11.92 -8.97 -5.68
N VAL A 256 -11.75 -7.66 -5.54
CA VAL A 256 -12.45 -6.69 -6.39
C VAL A 256 -11.89 -6.67 -7.79
N LYS A 257 -10.57 -6.75 -7.95
CA LYS A 257 -9.97 -6.91 -9.28
C LYS A 257 -10.47 -8.21 -9.94
N ALA A 258 -10.58 -9.29 -9.18
CA ALA A 258 -11.11 -10.57 -9.68
C ALA A 258 -12.60 -10.51 -10.04
N THR A 259 -13.46 -9.92 -9.19
CA THR A 259 -14.90 -9.79 -9.45
C THR A 259 -15.22 -8.77 -10.54
N ALA A 260 -14.43 -7.70 -10.68
CA ALA A 260 -14.53 -6.81 -11.84
C ALA A 260 -14.20 -7.52 -13.15
N VAL A 261 -13.27 -8.47 -13.13
CA VAL A 261 -12.95 -9.34 -14.28
C VAL A 261 -14.07 -10.35 -14.55
N LEU A 262 -14.76 -10.82 -13.52
CA LEU A 262 -15.81 -11.86 -13.59
C LEU A 262 -17.21 -11.31 -13.93
N ASN A 263 -17.52 -10.06 -13.56
CA ASN A 263 -18.82 -9.41 -13.80
C ASN A 263 -19.00 -8.87 -15.22
N LEU A 264 -17.98 -8.97 -16.07
CA LEU A 264 -18.20 -8.91 -17.52
C LEU A 264 -18.73 -10.29 -17.91
N THR A 265 -20.02 -10.36 -18.18
CA THR A 265 -20.78 -11.47 -18.78
C THR A 265 -19.93 -12.70 -19.16
N PRO A 266 -20.27 -13.91 -18.69
CA PRO A 266 -19.70 -15.13 -19.25
C PRO A 266 -20.23 -15.26 -20.69
N LEU A 267 -19.57 -14.60 -21.64
CA LEU A 267 -19.67 -14.94 -23.05
C LEU A 267 -19.34 -16.43 -23.16
N LEU A 268 -20.29 -17.18 -23.70
CA LEU A 268 -20.18 -18.61 -23.93
C LEU A 268 -18.85 -18.89 -24.65
N ALA A 269 -18.17 -20.00 -24.33
CA ALA A 269 -16.83 -20.29 -24.86
C ALA A 269 -16.77 -20.26 -26.42
N SER A 270 -17.91 -20.49 -27.09
CA SER A 270 -18.09 -20.32 -28.54
C SER A 270 -17.90 -18.87 -29.01
N ASP A 271 -18.41 -17.90 -28.27
CA ASP A 271 -18.43 -16.48 -28.66
C ASP A 271 -17.04 -15.85 -28.54
N LEU A 272 -16.25 -16.29 -27.54
CA LEU A 272 -14.87 -15.86 -27.37
C LEU A 272 -13.98 -16.29 -28.53
N LYS A 273 -14.18 -17.51 -29.06
CA LYS A 273 -13.43 -17.99 -30.23
C LYS A 273 -13.77 -17.18 -31.48
N GLN A 274 -15.04 -16.86 -31.70
CA GLN A 274 -15.48 -16.00 -32.81
C GLN A 274 -14.91 -14.58 -32.69
N LYS A 275 -14.93 -13.98 -31.49
CA LYS A 275 -14.30 -12.68 -31.23
C LYS A 275 -12.78 -12.70 -31.47
N GLY A 276 -12.11 -13.80 -31.17
CA GLY A 276 -10.68 -13.97 -31.49
C GLY A 276 -10.39 -13.98 -33.00
N ILE A 277 -11.27 -14.61 -33.80
CA ILE A 277 -11.15 -14.61 -35.28
C ILE A 277 -11.43 -13.21 -35.83
N TRP A 278 -12.50 -12.57 -35.37
CA TRP A 278 -12.82 -11.18 -35.73
C TRP A 278 -11.66 -10.23 -35.42
N LEU A 279 -11.03 -10.35 -34.24
CA LEU A 279 -9.90 -9.50 -33.85
C LEU A 279 -8.70 -9.66 -34.79
N LYS A 280 -8.38 -10.89 -35.22
CA LYS A 280 -7.32 -11.14 -36.20
C LYS A 280 -7.63 -10.43 -37.51
N ARG A 281 -8.88 -10.54 -37.98
CA ARG A 281 -9.33 -9.94 -39.23
C ARG A 281 -9.21 -8.41 -39.21
N ILE A 282 -9.76 -7.74 -38.20
CA ILE A 282 -9.73 -6.26 -38.16
C ILE A 282 -8.30 -5.70 -38.08
N VAL A 283 -7.40 -6.41 -37.38
CA VAL A 283 -6.00 -5.98 -37.22
C VAL A 283 -5.23 -6.14 -38.52
N GLU A 284 -5.53 -7.18 -39.29
CA GLU A 284 -4.92 -7.47 -40.58
C GLU A 284 -5.45 -6.56 -41.69
N GLU A 285 -6.78 -6.41 -41.80
CA GLU A 285 -7.44 -5.57 -42.80
C GLU A 285 -7.05 -4.09 -42.66
N ASN A 286 -7.05 -3.56 -41.43
CA ASN A 286 -6.72 -2.16 -41.19
C ASN A 286 -5.23 -1.91 -40.95
N ARG A 287 -4.39 -2.97 -41.03
CA ARG A 287 -2.94 -2.92 -40.79
C ARG A 287 -2.53 -2.19 -39.50
N TYR A 288 -3.34 -2.31 -38.44
CA TYR A 288 -3.12 -1.56 -37.19
C TYR A 288 -1.73 -1.81 -36.58
N TYR A 289 -1.13 -2.97 -36.84
CA TYR A 289 0.21 -3.31 -36.38
C TYR A 289 1.32 -2.40 -36.95
N GLN A 290 1.09 -1.68 -38.05
CA GLN A 290 2.07 -0.74 -38.62
C GLN A 290 2.20 0.55 -37.80
N ASP A 291 1.21 0.86 -36.95
CA ASP A 291 1.24 2.01 -36.08
C ASP A 291 2.27 1.78 -34.94
N PRO A 292 3.36 2.56 -34.88
CA PRO A 292 4.39 2.43 -33.85
C PRO A 292 3.87 2.72 -32.43
N GLU A 293 2.84 3.56 -32.30
CA GLU A 293 2.28 3.98 -31.01
C GLU A 293 1.14 3.07 -30.54
N LEU A 294 0.82 2.03 -31.31
CA LEU A 294 -0.26 1.10 -31.01
C LEU A 294 -0.04 0.42 -29.65
N ASN A 295 -0.94 0.73 -28.73
CA ASN A 295 -1.07 0.10 -27.42
C ASN A 295 -2.46 -0.53 -27.25
N LEU A 296 -2.61 -1.35 -26.21
CA LEU A 296 -3.87 -2.06 -25.92
C LEU A 296 -5.08 -1.12 -25.88
N SER A 297 -4.95 0.08 -25.32
CA SER A 297 -6.08 1.02 -25.20
C SER A 297 -6.45 1.61 -26.56
N SER A 298 -5.44 2.03 -27.34
CA SER A 298 -5.66 2.57 -28.69
C SER A 298 -6.23 1.53 -29.67
N LEU A 299 -5.81 0.26 -29.57
CA LEU A 299 -6.39 -0.80 -30.41
C LEU A 299 -7.83 -1.09 -30.03
N ALA A 300 -8.16 -1.05 -28.73
CA ALA A 300 -9.52 -1.26 -28.27
C ALA A 300 -10.46 -0.15 -28.75
N GLU A 301 -10.01 1.10 -28.69
CA GLU A 301 -10.72 2.26 -29.24
C GLU A 301 -10.94 2.13 -30.74
N LYS A 302 -9.88 1.82 -31.52
CA LYS A 302 -9.97 1.56 -32.97
C LYS A 302 -10.87 0.36 -33.32
N ALA A 303 -11.03 -0.60 -32.41
CA ALA A 303 -11.86 -1.78 -32.57
C ALA A 303 -13.29 -1.60 -32.04
N GLY A 304 -13.62 -0.45 -31.44
CA GLY A 304 -14.94 -0.17 -30.87
C GLY A 304 -15.29 -1.02 -29.64
N ILE A 305 -14.29 -1.52 -28.91
CA ILE A 305 -14.47 -2.35 -27.71
C ILE A 305 -13.69 -1.80 -26.51
N SER A 306 -13.98 -2.28 -25.31
CA SER A 306 -13.22 -1.86 -24.12
C SER A 306 -11.82 -2.50 -24.09
N ALA A 307 -10.82 -1.78 -23.56
CA ALA A 307 -9.45 -2.32 -23.40
C ALA A 307 -9.40 -3.61 -22.57
N HIS A 308 -10.34 -3.74 -21.60
CA HIS A 308 -10.49 -4.94 -20.81
C HIS A 308 -11.02 -6.11 -21.65
N GLU A 309 -12.04 -5.88 -22.48
CA GLU A 309 -12.59 -6.89 -23.38
C GLU A 309 -11.54 -7.37 -24.40
N LEU A 310 -10.76 -6.44 -24.97
CA LEU A 310 -9.65 -6.78 -25.87
C LEU A 310 -8.60 -7.66 -25.16
N SER A 311 -8.20 -7.30 -23.94
CA SER A 311 -7.26 -8.11 -23.13
C SER A 311 -7.81 -9.51 -22.86
N ARG A 312 -9.11 -9.61 -22.57
CA ARG A 312 -9.79 -10.89 -22.34
C ARG A 312 -9.81 -11.76 -23.60
N ILE A 313 -10.12 -11.19 -24.76
CA ILE A 313 -10.08 -11.91 -26.05
C ILE A 313 -8.65 -12.43 -26.33
N LEU A 314 -7.64 -11.58 -26.16
CA LEU A 314 -6.24 -11.95 -26.38
C LEU A 314 -5.78 -13.09 -25.45
N ASN A 315 -6.03 -12.96 -24.14
CA ASN A 315 -5.55 -13.91 -23.16
C ASN A 315 -6.35 -15.22 -23.13
N GLN A 316 -7.68 -15.14 -23.26
CA GLN A 316 -8.56 -16.32 -23.15
C GLN A 316 -8.78 -17.04 -24.48
N ALA A 317 -9.02 -16.30 -25.57
CA ALA A 317 -9.30 -16.91 -26.88
C ALA A 317 -8.02 -17.18 -27.68
N LEU A 318 -7.07 -16.23 -27.67
CA LEU A 318 -5.85 -16.32 -28.48
C LEU A 318 -4.62 -16.83 -27.71
N LYS A 319 -4.71 -16.90 -26.37
CA LYS A 319 -3.63 -17.28 -25.46
C LYS A 319 -2.32 -16.52 -25.71
N LYS A 320 -2.43 -15.21 -25.99
CA LYS A 320 -1.29 -14.32 -26.27
C LYS A 320 -1.41 -13.02 -25.50
N THR A 321 -0.28 -12.44 -25.11
CA THR A 321 -0.25 -11.04 -24.66
C THR A 321 -0.47 -10.10 -25.85
N PHE A 322 -0.88 -8.86 -25.59
CA PHE A 322 -1.02 -7.83 -26.64
C PHE A 322 0.26 -7.66 -27.47
N ASN A 323 1.41 -7.57 -26.79
CA ASN A 323 2.70 -7.39 -27.45
C ASN A 323 3.03 -8.58 -28.34
N ASP A 324 2.87 -9.82 -27.86
CA ASP A 324 3.16 -11.02 -28.66
C ASP A 324 2.22 -11.15 -29.86
N PHE A 325 0.97 -10.73 -29.70
CA PHE A 325 -0.02 -10.74 -30.75
C PHE A 325 0.36 -9.76 -31.88
N ILE A 326 0.60 -8.48 -31.56
CA ILE A 326 0.94 -7.45 -32.56
C ILE A 326 2.32 -7.69 -33.18
N ASN A 327 3.32 -8.06 -32.36
CA ASN A 327 4.67 -8.29 -32.85
C ASN A 327 4.75 -9.44 -33.87
N ALA A 328 3.89 -10.45 -33.77
CA ALA A 328 3.81 -11.50 -34.79
C ALA A 328 3.42 -10.96 -36.17
N TYR A 329 2.48 -10.00 -36.22
CA TYR A 329 2.12 -9.32 -37.47
C TYR A 329 3.24 -8.40 -37.96
N ARG A 330 3.88 -7.64 -37.07
CA ARG A 330 5.00 -6.77 -37.42
C ARG A 330 6.18 -7.55 -38.02
N VAL A 331 6.54 -8.70 -37.44
CA VAL A 331 7.59 -9.58 -37.99
C VAL A 331 7.18 -10.17 -39.34
N ARG A 332 5.92 -10.61 -39.49
CA ARG A 332 5.43 -11.11 -40.79
C ARG A 332 5.49 -10.03 -41.88
N ALA A 333 5.08 -8.81 -41.56
CA ALA A 333 5.16 -7.67 -42.48
C ALA A 333 6.61 -7.35 -42.86
N ALA A 334 7.52 -7.33 -41.88
CA ALA A 334 8.94 -7.11 -42.12
C ALA A 334 9.54 -8.22 -43.01
N ALA A 335 9.23 -9.49 -42.73
CA ALA A 335 9.70 -10.61 -43.54
C ALA A 335 9.14 -10.55 -44.98
N SER A 336 7.86 -10.18 -45.15
CA SER A 336 7.27 -9.99 -46.49
C SER A 336 7.98 -8.89 -47.27
N LYS A 337 8.31 -7.76 -46.63
CA LYS A 337 9.06 -6.68 -47.26
C LYS A 337 10.49 -7.08 -47.60
N MET A 338 11.13 -7.94 -46.82
CA MET A 338 12.46 -8.46 -47.16
C MET A 338 12.47 -9.37 -48.39
N HIS A 339 11.32 -9.96 -48.75
CA HIS A 339 11.15 -10.78 -49.95
C HIS A 339 10.79 -9.99 -51.21
N ASP A 340 10.25 -8.79 -51.06
CA ASP A 340 9.73 -8.01 -52.17
C ASP A 340 10.86 -7.20 -52.83
N PRO A 341 11.14 -7.41 -54.14
CA PRO A 341 12.16 -6.66 -54.86
C PRO A 341 11.99 -5.14 -54.78
N ALA A 342 10.76 -4.64 -54.62
CA ALA A 342 10.47 -3.22 -54.48
C ALA A 342 11.12 -2.62 -53.24
N PHE A 343 11.37 -3.40 -52.19
CA PHE A 343 11.92 -2.95 -50.91
C PHE A 343 13.43 -3.18 -50.77
N HIS A 344 14.12 -3.69 -51.80
CA HIS A 344 15.56 -3.97 -51.75
C HIS A 344 16.42 -2.71 -51.48
N HIS A 345 15.94 -1.54 -51.90
CA HIS A 345 16.60 -0.25 -51.68
C HIS A 345 16.41 0.30 -50.26
N ILE A 346 15.49 -0.27 -49.47
CA ILE A 346 15.21 0.16 -48.11
C ILE A 346 16.14 -0.56 -47.13
N THR A 347 16.68 0.19 -46.17
CA THR A 347 17.53 -0.38 -45.11
C THR A 347 16.72 -1.32 -44.22
N LEU A 348 17.40 -2.27 -43.56
CA LEU A 348 16.76 -3.20 -42.64
C LEU A 348 16.05 -2.47 -41.48
N LEU A 349 16.61 -1.32 -41.06
CA LEU A 349 16.00 -0.45 -40.07
C LEU A 349 14.76 0.27 -40.61
N GLY A 350 14.78 0.73 -41.86
CA GLY A 350 13.60 1.28 -42.55
C GLY A 350 12.46 0.27 -42.63
N ILE A 351 12.75 -0.97 -43.04
CA ILE A 351 11.78 -2.08 -43.06
C ILE A 351 11.18 -2.32 -41.67
N ALA A 352 12.00 -2.24 -40.62
CA ALA A 352 11.53 -2.41 -39.24
C ALA A 352 10.56 -1.29 -38.82
N PHE A 353 10.90 -0.03 -39.11
CA PHE A 353 10.07 1.12 -38.77
C PHE A 353 8.76 1.13 -39.57
N GLU A 354 8.79 0.86 -40.86
CA GLU A 354 7.56 0.74 -41.64
C GLU A 354 6.71 -0.50 -41.29
N SER A 355 7.28 -1.43 -40.52
CA SER A 355 6.54 -2.57 -39.96
C SER A 355 6.03 -2.29 -38.55
N GLY A 356 6.21 -1.07 -38.03
CA GLY A 356 5.67 -0.59 -36.76
C GLY A 356 6.57 -0.79 -35.54
N PHE A 357 7.86 -1.12 -35.70
CA PHE A 357 8.78 -1.16 -34.56
C PHE A 357 9.25 0.24 -34.16
N ASN A 358 9.46 0.48 -32.86
CA ASN A 358 9.94 1.78 -32.35
C ASN A 358 11.44 1.81 -32.10
N SER A 359 12.11 0.66 -32.14
CA SER A 359 13.56 0.58 -31.94
C SER A 359 14.17 -0.63 -32.65
N GLN A 360 15.40 -0.47 -33.11
CA GLN A 360 16.21 -1.52 -33.72
C GLN A 360 16.42 -2.71 -32.78
N SER A 361 16.68 -2.43 -31.49
CA SER A 361 16.90 -3.45 -30.47
C SER A 361 15.66 -4.32 -30.26
N SER A 362 14.46 -3.72 -30.21
CA SER A 362 13.20 -4.45 -30.10
C SER A 362 12.94 -5.29 -31.35
N PHE A 363 13.18 -4.72 -32.53
CA PHE A 363 13.05 -5.44 -33.80
C PHE A 363 13.97 -6.66 -33.88
N HIS A 364 15.28 -6.50 -33.66
CA HIS A 364 16.24 -7.62 -33.69
C HIS A 364 15.86 -8.74 -32.73
N ARG A 365 15.53 -8.40 -31.48
CA ARG A 365 15.18 -9.37 -30.43
C ARG A 365 13.92 -10.17 -30.81
N ILE A 366 12.85 -9.46 -31.17
CA ILE A 366 11.56 -10.07 -31.46
C ILE A 366 11.59 -10.86 -32.77
N PHE A 367 12.27 -10.35 -33.79
CA PHE A 367 12.44 -11.05 -35.06
C PHE A 367 13.19 -12.37 -34.86
N LYS A 368 14.34 -12.34 -34.18
CA LYS A 368 15.10 -13.56 -33.87
C LYS A 368 14.31 -14.54 -33.00
N GLN A 369 13.53 -14.04 -32.05
CA GLN A 369 12.67 -14.88 -31.21
C GLN A 369 11.60 -15.62 -32.02
N LEU A 370 11.02 -14.98 -33.05
CA LEU A 370 9.93 -15.56 -33.84
C LEU A 370 10.41 -16.35 -35.07
N THR A 371 11.54 -15.99 -35.68
CA THR A 371 12.05 -16.63 -36.90
C THR A 371 13.26 -17.54 -36.66
N GLY A 372 13.86 -17.48 -35.47
CA GLY A 372 15.08 -18.22 -35.12
C GLY A 372 16.38 -17.62 -35.67
N LYS A 373 16.30 -16.65 -36.58
CA LYS A 373 17.46 -16.03 -37.26
C LYS A 373 17.49 -14.52 -37.02
N SER A 374 18.66 -13.91 -37.01
CA SER A 374 18.71 -12.44 -36.99
C SER A 374 18.11 -11.86 -38.30
N PRO A 375 17.55 -10.63 -38.29
CA PRO A 375 17.01 -10.03 -39.50
C PRO A 375 17.97 -10.01 -40.70
N LEU A 376 19.26 -9.79 -40.42
CA LEU A 376 20.32 -9.79 -41.44
C LEU A 376 20.59 -11.21 -41.97
N GLU A 377 20.73 -12.19 -41.08
CA GLU A 377 20.86 -13.61 -41.47
C GLU A 377 19.67 -14.08 -42.29
N TYR A 378 18.46 -13.64 -41.93
CA TYR A 378 17.25 -13.95 -42.65
C TYR A 378 17.28 -13.38 -44.07
N LYS A 379 17.57 -12.08 -44.23
CA LYS A 379 17.69 -11.43 -45.55
C LYS A 379 18.77 -12.08 -46.43
N ASN A 380 19.97 -12.30 -45.88
CA ASN A 380 21.07 -12.92 -46.63
C ASN A 380 20.76 -14.37 -47.05
N HIS A 381 19.99 -15.10 -46.24
CA HIS A 381 19.55 -16.43 -46.61
C HIS A 381 18.54 -16.40 -47.77
N LEU A 382 17.69 -15.37 -47.85
CA LEU A 382 16.80 -15.18 -49.00
C LEU A 382 17.59 -14.89 -50.28
N GLU A 383 18.57 -14.01 -50.19
CA GLU A 383 19.47 -13.68 -51.30
C GLU A 383 20.31 -14.88 -51.75
N LYS A 384 20.58 -15.86 -50.89
CA LYS A 384 21.27 -17.14 -51.20
C LYS A 384 20.36 -18.24 -51.75
N VAL A 385 19.04 -18.16 -51.54
CA VAL A 385 18.06 -19.07 -52.16
C VAL A 385 17.67 -18.59 -53.57
N LEU A 386 17.84 -17.30 -53.84
CA LEU A 386 17.55 -16.65 -55.13
C LEU A 386 18.70 -16.51 -56.17
N PRO A 387 19.96 -16.97 -55.99
CA PRO A 387 20.97 -16.89 -57.04
C PRO A 387 21.25 -18.28 -57.64
N SER A 388 20.70 -18.50 -58.83
CA SER A 388 21.17 -19.35 -59.95
C SER A 388 20.02 -20.13 -60.58
N TYR A 389 19.23 -19.48 -61.45
CA TYR A 389 18.71 -20.02 -62.72
C TYR A 389 17.70 -19.01 -63.30
N ASN A 390 18.19 -18.07 -64.10
CA ASN A 390 17.83 -17.95 -65.52
C ASN A 390 18.38 -16.67 -66.15
N MET A 391 19.28 -16.88 -67.12
CA MET A 391 19.55 -15.99 -68.23
C MET A 391 18.37 -16.05 -69.21
N GLY A 392 18.03 -14.92 -69.86
CA GLY A 392 17.23 -14.91 -71.08
C GLY A 392 16.23 -13.75 -71.17
N GLY A 393 16.51 -12.77 -72.01
CA GLY A 393 15.68 -11.58 -72.19
C GLY A 393 14.34 -11.81 -72.90
N ARG A 394 13.39 -10.90 -72.65
CA ARG A 394 12.39 -10.46 -73.62
C ARG A 394 11.79 -9.10 -73.22
N ASN A 395 11.64 -8.26 -74.24
CA ASN A 395 11.14 -6.89 -74.27
C ASN A 395 9.61 -6.78 -74.14
N GLN A 396 9.15 -5.56 -73.80
CA GLN A 396 7.84 -4.90 -74.04
C GLN A 396 6.65 -5.34 -73.13
N LEU A 397 5.74 -4.48 -72.62
CA LEU A 397 5.32 -3.09 -72.90
C LEU A 397 4.58 -2.51 -71.65
N ALA A 398 4.59 -1.18 -71.47
CA ALA A 398 3.86 -0.38 -70.46
C ALA A 398 2.33 -0.25 -70.79
N PRO A 399 1.44 0.32 -69.92
CA PRO A 399 1.41 1.75 -69.52
C PRO A 399 1.15 2.01 -68.00
N LEU A 400 1.81 2.97 -67.34
CA LEU A 400 1.39 4.38 -67.14
C LEU A 400 0.07 4.58 -66.36
N ILE A 401 0.16 4.95 -65.07
CA ILE A 401 -0.43 6.18 -64.51
C ILE A 401 0.48 6.67 -63.36
N LEU A 402 1.28 7.69 -63.67
CA LEU A 402 1.86 8.60 -62.70
C LEU A 402 0.78 9.63 -62.35
N SER A 403 0.50 9.84 -61.06
CA SER A 403 -0.02 11.13 -60.59
C SER A 403 1.03 11.71 -59.63
N HIS A 404 1.58 12.85 -60.03
CA HIS A 404 2.35 13.75 -59.20
C HIS A 404 1.49 14.19 -58.01
N ASP A 405 2.05 14.24 -56.80
CA ASP A 405 2.62 15.49 -56.27
C ASP A 405 3.13 15.38 -54.84
N THR A 406 4.24 16.08 -54.58
CA THR A 406 4.85 16.40 -53.28
C THR A 406 5.53 15.26 -52.49
N LEU A 407 6.83 15.09 -52.76
CA LEU A 407 7.78 14.56 -51.78
C LEU A 407 7.81 15.48 -50.54
N PRO A 408 7.52 15.01 -49.32
CA PRO A 408 7.90 15.75 -48.13
C PRO A 408 9.41 15.60 -47.97
N LYS A 409 10.11 16.73 -48.07
CA LYS A 409 11.53 16.87 -47.75
C LYS A 409 11.68 16.59 -46.24
N TRP A 410 12.10 15.37 -45.88
CA TRP A 410 12.38 15.03 -44.50
C TRP A 410 13.60 15.82 -44.03
N SER A 411 13.39 16.74 -43.08
CA SER A 411 14.44 17.42 -42.34
C SER A 411 15.14 16.44 -41.41
N ASP A 412 16.47 16.56 -41.32
CA ASP A 412 17.29 15.94 -40.28
C ASP A 412 16.97 16.58 -38.91
N ASP A 413 15.80 16.29 -38.34
CA ASP A 413 15.48 16.73 -36.99
C ASP A 413 16.03 15.73 -35.97
N LYS A 414 17.04 16.20 -35.23
CA LYS A 414 17.53 15.58 -33.99
C LYS A 414 16.35 15.16 -33.12
N LEU A 415 16.21 13.85 -32.88
CA LEU A 415 15.29 13.27 -31.91
C LEU A 415 15.48 13.95 -30.54
N ASN A 416 14.52 14.78 -30.17
CA ASN A 416 14.61 15.69 -29.04
C ASN A 416 14.16 14.98 -27.75
N CYS A 417 15.08 14.78 -26.79
CA CYS A 417 14.83 14.10 -25.50
C CYS A 417 13.63 14.65 -24.71
N ASN A 418 13.24 15.91 -24.96
CA ASN A 418 12.08 16.54 -24.31
C ASN A 418 10.76 15.79 -24.53
N TYR A 419 10.58 15.14 -25.69
CA TYR A 419 9.34 14.42 -25.99
C TYR A 419 9.13 13.20 -25.09
N MET A 420 10.22 12.57 -24.63
CA MET A 420 10.15 11.45 -23.69
C MET A 420 9.72 11.92 -22.30
N PHE A 421 10.30 13.00 -21.77
CA PHE A 421 9.96 13.55 -20.46
C PHE A 421 8.51 14.03 -20.39
N GLU A 422 8.05 14.72 -21.42
CA GLU A 422 6.69 15.23 -21.50
C GLU A 422 5.66 14.08 -21.46
N ASN A 423 5.98 12.95 -22.11
CA ASN A 423 5.15 11.76 -22.10
C ASN A 423 5.11 11.07 -20.73
N TYR A 424 6.23 10.98 -20.02
CA TYR A 424 6.24 10.46 -18.66
C TYR A 424 5.43 11.34 -17.70
N PHE A 425 5.57 12.67 -17.82
CA PHE A 425 4.82 13.62 -16.99
C PHE A 425 3.32 13.56 -17.28
N LYS A 426 2.95 13.49 -18.57
CA LYS A 426 1.55 13.34 -19.02
C LYS A 426 0.95 12.00 -18.55
N THR A 427 1.76 10.93 -18.52
CA THR A 427 1.36 9.61 -18.00
C THR A 427 1.16 9.65 -16.48
N ALA A 428 2.08 10.27 -15.73
CA ALA A 428 1.96 10.46 -14.29
C ALA A 428 0.72 11.30 -13.95
N TRP A 429 0.47 12.39 -14.68
CA TRP A 429 -0.69 13.26 -14.49
C TRP A 429 -2.03 12.56 -14.74
N ARG A 430 -2.13 11.76 -15.82
CA ARG A 430 -3.33 10.94 -16.08
C ARG A 430 -3.56 9.92 -14.97
N ASN A 431 -2.50 9.33 -14.41
CA ASN A 431 -2.59 8.35 -13.34
C ASN A 431 -3.04 8.98 -12.01
N LEU A 432 -2.49 10.15 -11.66
CA LEU A 432 -2.90 10.98 -10.52
C LEU A 432 -4.39 11.35 -10.59
N LYS A 433 -4.86 11.75 -11.77
CA LYS A 433 -6.26 12.15 -11.99
C LYS A 433 -7.25 10.97 -11.93
N LYS A 434 -6.79 9.76 -12.27
CA LYS A 434 -7.60 8.53 -12.29
C LYS A 434 -7.78 7.92 -10.90
N ASN A 435 -6.75 7.98 -10.04
CA ASN A 435 -6.74 7.37 -8.71
C ASN A 435 -6.70 8.42 -7.59
N LYS A 436 -7.59 9.42 -7.65
CA LYS A 436 -7.56 10.64 -6.81
C LYS A 436 -7.32 10.39 -5.32
N VAL A 437 -7.99 9.40 -4.72
CA VAL A 437 -7.88 9.10 -3.28
C VAL A 437 -6.53 8.48 -2.93
N TYR A 438 -6.05 7.53 -3.72
CA TYR A 438 -4.76 6.87 -3.50
C TYR A 438 -3.60 7.84 -3.71
N SER A 439 -3.69 8.67 -4.75
CA SER A 439 -2.71 9.73 -5.01
C SER A 439 -2.70 10.78 -3.91
N ALA A 440 -3.86 11.19 -3.41
CA ALA A 440 -3.94 12.10 -2.27
C ALA A 440 -3.30 11.49 -1.01
N LEU A 441 -3.57 10.22 -0.70
CA LEU A 441 -2.96 9.53 0.44
C LEU A 441 -1.44 9.42 0.31
N ASN A 442 -0.92 9.07 -0.87
CA ASN A 442 0.51 8.95 -1.08
C ASN A 442 1.21 10.32 -0.98
N ILE A 443 0.59 11.37 -1.51
CA ILE A 443 1.11 12.74 -1.43
C ILE A 443 1.08 13.25 0.01
N VAL A 444 -0.04 13.06 0.73
CA VAL A 444 -0.18 13.48 2.12
C VAL A 444 0.76 12.69 3.03
N GLY A 445 0.87 11.37 2.85
CA GLY A 445 1.78 10.53 3.62
C GLY A 445 3.25 10.89 3.38
N LEU A 446 3.64 11.12 2.13
CA LEU A 446 4.98 11.60 1.79
C LEU A 446 5.24 13.01 2.37
N ALA A 447 4.26 13.91 2.29
CA ALA A 447 4.38 15.26 2.86
C ALA A 447 4.54 15.23 4.37
N ILE A 448 3.73 14.44 5.09
CA ILE A 448 3.87 14.25 6.54
C ILE A 448 5.22 13.61 6.88
N GLY A 449 5.65 12.61 6.11
CA GLY A 449 6.96 11.97 6.29
C GLY A 449 8.12 12.95 6.11
N ILE A 450 8.09 13.78 5.06
CA ILE A 450 9.10 14.82 4.79
C ILE A 450 9.09 15.88 5.89
N VAL A 451 7.91 16.35 6.31
CA VAL A 451 7.79 17.34 7.39
C VAL A 451 8.31 16.76 8.72
N SER A 452 7.99 15.51 9.03
CA SER A 452 8.48 14.83 10.23
C SER A 452 9.99 14.67 10.19
N ALA A 453 10.55 14.25 9.05
CA ALA A 453 12.00 14.14 8.87
C ALA A 453 12.69 15.51 8.95
N ALA A 454 12.09 16.57 8.40
CA ALA A 454 12.62 17.92 8.49
C ALA A 454 12.59 18.45 9.93
N LEU A 455 11.53 18.17 10.70
CA LEU A 455 11.46 18.54 12.11
C LEU A 455 12.50 17.79 12.96
N ILE A 456 12.71 16.49 12.70
CA ILE A 456 13.77 15.71 13.34
C ILE A 456 15.14 16.28 12.98
N PHE A 457 15.37 16.59 11.70
CA PHE A 457 16.63 17.18 11.24
C PHE A 457 16.90 18.53 11.90
N LEU A 458 15.91 19.43 11.93
CA LEU A 458 16.02 20.73 12.59
C LEU A 458 16.27 20.59 14.09
N TRP A 459 15.66 19.60 14.74
CA TRP A 459 15.91 19.31 16.16
C TRP A 459 17.33 18.79 16.40
N VAL A 460 17.83 17.90 15.54
CA VAL A 460 19.21 17.41 15.60
C VAL A 460 20.21 18.54 15.35
N GLU A 461 19.93 19.43 14.40
CA GLU A 461 20.76 20.59 14.09
C GLU A 461 20.80 21.59 15.26
N ASP A 462 19.65 21.85 15.90
CA ASP A 462 19.56 22.70 17.09
C ASP A 462 20.38 22.12 18.26
N GLU A 463 20.29 20.81 18.49
CA GLU A 463 21.02 20.16 19.59
C GLU A 463 22.53 20.07 19.33
N LEU A 464 22.95 19.85 18.08
CA LEU A 464 24.38 19.91 17.73
C LEU A 464 24.95 21.33 17.86
N ASN A 465 24.17 22.35 17.50
CA ASN A 465 24.57 23.74 17.69
C ASN A 465 24.63 24.12 19.17
N SER A 466 23.68 23.66 20.00
CA SER A 466 23.67 23.92 21.44
C SER A 466 24.89 23.30 22.14
N ILE A 467 25.28 22.07 21.77
CA ILE A 467 26.49 21.38 22.26
C ILE A 467 27.76 22.12 21.84
N THR A 468 27.84 22.58 20.59
CA THR A 468 29.02 23.31 20.06
C THR A 468 29.21 24.66 20.75
N ILE A 469 28.12 25.39 21.01
CA ILE A 469 28.16 26.65 21.76
C ILE A 469 28.61 26.40 23.21
N SER A 470 28.10 25.35 23.86
CA SER A 470 28.51 24.94 25.20
C SER A 470 30.02 24.64 25.29
N GLN A 471 30.58 23.86 24.36
CA GLN A 471 32.02 23.58 24.32
C GLN A 471 32.88 24.82 24.09
N ASN A 472 32.45 25.73 23.21
CA ASN A 472 33.18 26.99 22.96
C ASN A 472 33.17 27.91 24.18
N VAL A 473 32.05 27.97 24.92
CA VAL A 473 31.94 28.73 26.17
C VAL A 473 32.85 28.12 27.25
N ILE A 474 32.86 26.80 27.41
CA ILE A 474 33.75 26.10 28.37
C ILE A 474 35.22 26.34 28.03
N THR A 475 35.57 26.31 26.74
CA THR A 475 36.94 26.57 26.26
C THR A 475 37.36 28.03 26.50
N CYS A 476 36.48 28.99 26.26
CA CYS A 476 36.72 30.40 26.59
C CYS A 476 36.89 30.63 28.09
N ILE A 477 36.10 29.96 28.93
CA ILE A 477 36.22 30.04 30.39
C ILE A 477 37.56 29.44 30.85
N MET A 478 37.97 28.28 30.31
CA MET A 478 39.28 27.69 30.62
C MET A 478 40.45 28.58 30.18
N LEU A 479 40.39 29.16 28.98
CA LEU A 479 41.40 30.09 28.48
C LEU A 479 41.49 31.37 29.32
N CYS A 480 40.35 31.94 29.74
CA CYS A 480 40.34 33.08 30.67
C CYS A 480 40.94 32.73 32.03
N LYS A 481 40.69 31.51 32.53
CA LYS A 481 41.24 31.04 33.82
C LYS A 481 42.75 30.79 33.73
N MET A 482 43.25 30.18 32.65
CA MET A 482 44.69 30.02 32.41
C MET A 482 45.42 31.35 32.24
N LYS A 483 44.81 32.33 31.54
CA LYS A 483 45.40 33.66 31.35
C LYS A 483 45.48 34.47 32.65
N LYS A 484 44.66 34.12 33.65
CA LYS A 484 44.67 34.71 34.99
C LYS A 484 45.69 34.04 35.91
N VAL A 485 45.96 32.75 35.71
CA VAL A 485 47.00 31.99 36.44
C VAL A 485 48.41 32.31 35.95
N MET A 486 48.61 32.58 34.65
CA MET A 486 49.92 33.00 34.10
C MET A 486 50.26 34.48 34.37
N ARG A 487 49.40 35.22 35.06
CA ARG A 487 49.59 36.65 35.38
C ARG A 487 49.88 36.90 36.86
N VAL A 488 50.08 35.82 37.62
CA VAL A 488 50.63 35.75 38.99
C VAL A 488 51.96 35.04 38.86
#